data_AF-A0A7R7MQK2-F1
#
_entry.id   AF-A0A7R7MQK2-F1
#
_cell.length_a   1.000
_cell.length_b   1.000
_cell.length_c   1.000
_cell.angle_alpha   90.00
_cell.angle_beta   90.00
_cell.angle_gamma   90.00
#
_symmetry.space_group_name_H-M   'P 1'
#
loop_
_entity.id
_entity.type
_entity.pdbx_description
1 polymer ?
#
loop_
_entity_poly.entity_id
_entity_poly.type
_entity_poly.pdbx_seq_one_letter_code
_entity_poly.pdbx_strand_id
1 'polypeptide(L)'
;MTTLPNAPDAPRLRARGAAARRLPPLPCGHADPWLCRCYDPEPSARQAEAYLAAVQHLLARELPPALLLDVAQVLWRRGPAERAAVSEVAHRWAAA
;
A
#
# COMPACT_ATOMS: atom_id res chain seq x y z
N MET A 1 15.40 -12.43 21.80
CA MET A 1 14.39 -12.64 20.73
C MET A 1 13.13 -11.88 21.14
N THR A 2 13.03 -10.62 20.75
CA THR A 2 11.91 -9.75 21.10
C THR A 2 10.82 -9.95 20.05
N THR A 3 9.73 -10.63 20.42
CA THR A 3 8.49 -10.66 19.64
C THR A 3 7.99 -9.23 19.45
N LEU A 4 7.94 -8.74 18.20
CA LEU A 4 7.32 -7.46 17.86
C LEU A 4 5.84 -7.51 18.28
N PRO A 5 5.37 -6.69 19.24
CA PRO A 5 4.02 -6.78 19.76
C PRO A 5 3.09 -5.88 18.93
N ASN A 6 2.80 -6.22 17.68
CA ASN A 6 1.82 -5.45 16.89
C ASN A 6 1.28 -6.21 15.66
N ALA A 7 0.89 -7.46 15.84
CA ALA A 7 -0.13 -8.01 14.94
C ALA A 7 -1.46 -7.31 15.28
N PRO A 8 -2.18 -6.71 14.31
CA PRO A 8 -3.45 -6.09 14.60
C PRO A 8 -4.42 -7.16 15.11
N ASP A 9 -4.87 -6.99 16.35
CA ASP A 9 -5.88 -7.83 16.99
C ASP A 9 -7.19 -7.70 16.20
N ALA A 10 -7.50 -8.69 15.35
CA ALA A 10 -8.65 -8.64 14.43
C ALA A 10 -9.99 -8.30 15.12
N PRO A 11 -10.29 -8.79 16.34
CA PRO A 11 -11.39 -8.29 17.17
C PRO A 11 -11.41 -6.78 17.37
N ARG A 12 -10.28 -6.15 17.69
CA ARG A 12 -10.20 -4.69 17.88
C ARG A 12 -10.47 -3.94 16.59
N LEU A 13 -9.95 -4.42 15.46
CA LEU A 13 -10.22 -3.83 14.15
C LEU A 13 -11.72 -3.92 13.79
N ARG A 14 -12.36 -5.06 14.05
CA ARG A 14 -13.82 -5.23 13.83
C ARG A 14 -14.65 -4.30 14.71
N ALA A 15 -14.31 -4.20 15.99
CA ALA A 15 -15.01 -3.32 16.93
C ALA A 15 -14.88 -1.84 16.52
N ARG A 16 -13.69 -1.43 16.07
CA ARG A 16 -13.46 -0.09 15.49
C ARG A 16 -14.31 0.15 14.25
N GLY A 17 -14.31 -0.78 13.30
CA GLY A 17 -15.14 -0.68 12.09
C GLY A 17 -16.65 -0.58 12.42
N ALA A 18 -17.13 -1.33 13.41
CA ALA A 18 -18.51 -1.24 13.88
C ALA A 18 -18.81 0.11 14.56
N ALA A 19 -17.85 0.69 15.28
CA ALA A 19 -17.99 2.00 15.91
C ALA A 19 -18.00 3.14 14.87
N ALA A 20 -17.16 3.05 13.84
CA ALA A 20 -17.09 4.04 12.76
C ALA A 20 -18.41 4.20 12.02
N ARG A 21 -19.19 3.11 11.85
CA ARG A 21 -20.54 3.17 11.23
C ARG A 21 -21.56 4.01 11.99
N ARG A 22 -21.28 4.40 13.24
CA ARG A 22 -22.13 5.30 14.04
C ARG A 22 -21.74 6.78 13.89
N LEU A 23 -20.60 7.06 13.27
CA LEU A 23 -20.18 8.43 12.98
C LEU A 23 -20.85 8.90 11.68
N PRO A 24 -21.11 10.21 11.53
CA PRO A 24 -21.44 10.78 10.24
C PRO A 24 -20.35 10.46 9.21
N PRO A 25 -20.69 10.14 7.95
CA PRO A 25 -19.70 9.98 6.90
C PRO A 25 -18.84 11.24 6.76
N LEU A 26 -17.57 11.03 6.40
CA LEU A 26 -16.67 12.10 6.00
C LEU A 26 -17.23 12.83 4.77
N PRO A 27 -16.75 14.06 4.46
CA PRO A 27 -17.18 14.77 3.25
C PRO A 27 -16.88 14.02 1.95
N CYS A 28 -15.92 13.08 1.96
CA CYS A 28 -15.62 12.17 0.86
C CYS A 28 -16.56 10.95 0.76
N GLY A 29 -17.55 10.82 1.65
CA GLY A 29 -18.52 9.72 1.68
C GLY A 29 -18.09 8.48 2.46
N HIS A 30 -16.83 8.39 2.92
CA HIS A 30 -16.36 7.26 3.71
C HIS A 30 -16.80 7.37 5.18
N ALA A 31 -17.29 6.27 5.76
CA ALA A 31 -17.69 6.22 7.17
C ALA A 31 -16.51 6.01 8.13
N ASP A 32 -15.46 5.28 7.70
CA ASP A 32 -14.29 4.99 8.53
C ASP A 32 -13.13 5.93 8.19
N PRO A 33 -12.78 6.88 9.08
CA PRO A 33 -11.66 7.78 8.85
C PRO A 33 -10.29 7.09 8.88
N TRP A 34 -10.17 5.90 9.50
CA TRP A 34 -8.90 5.18 9.55
C TRP A 34 -8.54 4.53 8.21
N LEU A 35 -9.56 4.03 7.49
CA LEU A 35 -9.38 3.35 6.20
C LEU A 35 -9.55 4.28 5.01
N CYS A 36 -10.13 5.46 5.20
CA CYS A 36 -10.27 6.47 4.17
C CYS A 36 -8.91 6.99 3.71
N ARG A 37 -8.66 6.93 2.39
CA ARG A 37 -7.45 7.46 1.73
C ARG A 37 -7.72 8.68 0.83
N CYS A 38 -8.97 9.18 0.76
CA CYS A 38 -9.36 10.23 -0.19
C CYS A 38 -8.62 11.56 -0.06
N TYR A 39 -8.02 11.82 1.10
CA TYR A 39 -7.27 13.05 1.38
C TYR A 39 -5.78 12.78 1.57
N ASP A 40 -5.33 11.54 1.41
CA ASP A 40 -3.91 11.23 1.45
C ASP A 40 -3.27 11.80 0.18
N PRO A 41 -2.14 12.53 0.31
CA PRO A 41 -1.46 13.05 -0.86
C PRO A 41 -0.92 11.91 -1.72
N GLU A 42 -0.97 12.08 -3.04
CA GLU A 42 -0.33 11.15 -3.97
C GLU A 42 1.17 11.03 -3.63
N PRO A 43 1.77 9.83 -3.73
CA PRO A 43 3.19 9.67 -3.48
C PRO A 43 4.02 10.61 -4.36
N SER A 44 4.94 11.34 -3.70
CA SER A 44 5.83 12.27 -4.37
C SER A 44 6.73 11.58 -5.39
N ALA A 45 7.30 12.37 -6.31
CA ALA A 45 8.15 11.81 -7.34
C ALA A 45 9.36 11.05 -6.78
N ARG A 46 9.93 11.60 -5.70
CA ARG A 46 11.04 11.02 -4.93
C ARG A 46 10.66 9.70 -4.25
N GLN A 47 9.44 9.58 -3.72
CA GLN A 47 8.97 8.33 -3.10
C GLN A 47 8.84 7.21 -4.16
N ALA A 48 8.33 7.54 -5.34
CA ALA A 48 8.23 6.57 -6.43
C ALA A 48 9.60 6.11 -6.94
N GLU A 49 10.58 7.01 -7.03
CA GLU A 49 11.97 6.66 -7.38
C GLU A 49 12.62 5.77 -6.32
N ALA A 50 12.46 6.13 -5.04
CA ALA A 50 13.00 5.33 -3.93
C ALA A 50 12.40 3.91 -3.92
N TYR A 51 11.09 3.78 -4.16
CA TYR A 51 10.43 2.49 -4.29
C TYR A 51 10.96 1.70 -5.50
N LEU A 52 11.13 2.33 -6.66
CA LEU A 52 11.66 1.67 -7.84
C LEU A 52 13.07 1.12 -7.61
N ALA A 53 13.94 1.92 -6.97
CA ALA A 53 15.29 1.48 -6.60
C ALA A 53 15.26 0.30 -5.62
N ALA A 54 14.36 0.32 -4.63
CA ALA A 54 14.19 -0.78 -3.69
C ALA A 54 13.69 -2.06 -4.39
N VAL A 55 12.71 -1.95 -5.28
CA VAL A 55 12.20 -3.06 -6.09
C VAL A 55 13.33 -3.68 -6.91
N GLN A 56 14.10 -2.87 -7.63
CA GLN A 56 15.23 -3.35 -8.43
C GLN A 56 16.26 -4.09 -7.57
N HIS A 57 16.58 -3.54 -6.39
CA HIS A 57 17.51 -4.15 -5.45
C HIS A 57 17.04 -5.52 -4.93
N LEU A 58 15.74 -5.65 -4.62
CA LEU A 58 15.14 -6.88 -4.12
C LEU A 58 15.01 -7.94 -5.22
N LEU A 59 14.55 -7.54 -6.41
CA LEU A 59 14.44 -8.44 -7.57
C LEU A 59 15.80 -8.99 -7.98
N ALA A 60 16.85 -8.17 -7.96
CA ALA A 60 18.23 -8.62 -8.22
C ALA A 60 18.75 -9.65 -7.21
N ARG A 61 18.09 -9.81 -6.05
CA ARG A 61 18.39 -10.79 -5.00
C ARG A 61 17.35 -11.91 -4.93
N GLU A 62 16.45 -11.98 -5.92
CA GLU A 62 15.33 -12.91 -5.97
C GLU A 62 14.37 -12.80 -4.77
N LEU A 63 14.40 -11.69 -4.04
CA LEU A 63 13.50 -11.43 -2.92
C LEU A 63 12.20 -10.79 -3.41
N PRO A 64 11.03 -11.18 -2.86
CA PRO A 64 9.76 -10.58 -3.24
C PRO A 64 9.65 -9.15 -2.69
N PRO A 65 9.53 -8.12 -3.54
CA PRO A 65 9.25 -6.76 -3.10
C PRO A 65 7.80 -6.61 -2.64
N ALA A 66 7.51 -5.71 -1.70
CA ALA A 66 6.14 -5.42 -1.28
C ALA A 66 5.39 -4.61 -2.36
N LEU A 67 4.12 -4.96 -2.63
CA LEU A 67 3.27 -4.22 -3.56
C LEU A 67 2.61 -3.03 -2.86
N LEU A 68 3.20 -1.85 -3.01
CA LEU A 68 2.62 -0.59 -2.52
C LEU A 68 1.71 0.02 -3.59
N LEU A 69 0.40 -0.22 -3.50
CA LEU A 69 -0.56 0.09 -4.56
C LEU A 69 -0.52 1.57 -5.00
N ASP A 70 -0.48 2.51 -4.05
CA ASP A 70 -0.48 3.94 -4.37
C ASP A 70 0.77 4.33 -5.18
N VAL A 71 1.94 3.81 -4.79
CA VAL A 71 3.21 4.06 -5.48
C VAL A 71 3.24 3.35 -6.83
N ALA A 72 2.69 2.14 -6.91
CA ALA A 72 2.57 1.39 -8.15
C ALA A 72 1.69 2.12 -9.18
N GLN A 73 0.59 2.75 -8.74
CA GLN A 73 -0.26 3.57 -9.61
C GLN A 73 0.48 4.80 -10.15
N VAL A 74 1.28 5.47 -9.31
CA VAL A 74 2.14 6.59 -9.74
C VAL A 74 3.12 6.12 -10.82
N LEU A 75 3.83 5.02 -10.55
CA LEU A 75 4.80 4.43 -11.49
C LEU A 75 4.13 3.99 -12.79
N TRP A 76 2.94 3.40 -12.72
CA TRP A 76 2.20 2.93 -13.90
C TRP A 76 1.92 4.06 -14.90
N ARG A 77 1.66 5.28 -14.39
CA ARG A 77 1.41 6.46 -15.23
C ARG A 77 2.67 7.03 -15.88
N ARG A 78 3.87 6.74 -15.37
CA ARG A 78 5.12 7.38 -15.83
C ARG A 78 5.62 6.88 -17.18
N GLY A 79 5.55 5.58 -17.44
CA GLY A 79 6.20 5.04 -18.62
C GLY A 79 6.17 3.52 -18.73
N PRO A 80 6.55 2.98 -19.90
CA PRO A 80 6.58 1.54 -20.12
C PRO A 80 7.61 0.81 -19.24
N ALA A 81 8.75 1.44 -18.93
CA ALA A 81 9.79 0.85 -18.08
C ALA A 81 9.28 0.65 -16.64
N GLU A 82 8.66 1.68 -16.07
CA GLU A 82 8.05 1.64 -14.74
C GLU A 82 6.88 0.65 -14.68
N ARG A 83 6.06 0.60 -15.74
CA ARG A 83 4.99 -0.39 -15.86
C ARG A 83 5.51 -1.83 -15.84
N ALA A 84 6.61 -2.12 -16.53
CA ALA A 84 7.21 -3.45 -16.50
C ALA A 84 7.65 -3.85 -15.09
N ALA A 85 8.28 -2.93 -14.34
CA ALA A 85 8.65 -3.18 -12.95
C ALA A 85 7.42 -3.44 -12.05
N VAL A 86 6.36 -2.64 -12.19
CA VAL A 86 5.11 -2.84 -11.43
C VAL A 86 4.45 -4.18 -11.76
N SER A 87 4.39 -4.56 -13.03
CA SER A 87 3.83 -5.85 -13.47
C SER A 87 4.58 -7.03 -12.88
N GLU A 88 5.91 -6.98 -12.82
CA GLU A 88 6.74 -8.03 -12.21
C GLU A 88 6.43 -8.16 -10.71
N VAL A 89 6.34 -7.04 -9.98
CA VAL A 89 5.97 -7.06 -8.56
C VAL A 89 4.57 -7.66 -8.38
N ALA A 90 3.59 -7.24 -9.18
CA ALA A 90 2.22 -7.74 -9.10
C ALA A 90 2.13 -9.24 -9.40
N HIS A 91 2.89 -9.72 -10.39
CA HIS A 91 2.95 -11.14 -10.74
C HIS A 91 3.48 -11.99 -9.56
N ARG A 92 4.58 -11.56 -8.92
CA ARG A 92 5.13 -12.25 -7.75
C ARG A 92 4.18 -12.28 -6.57
N TRP A 93 3.43 -11.20 -6.35
CA TRP A 93 2.40 -11.14 -5.30
C TRP A 93 1.20 -12.04 -5.58
N ALA A 94 0.82 -12.21 -6.84
CA ALA A 94 -0.26 -13.12 -7.21
C ALA A 94 0.13 -14.61 -7.05
N ALA A 95 1.43 -14.92 -7.05
CA ALA A 95 1.97 -16.28 -6.93
C ALA A 95 2.35 -16.67 -5.49
N ALA A 96 2.31 -15.73 -4.54
CA ALA A 96 2.66 -15.93 -3.13
C ALA A 96 1.42 -16.22 -2.26
#